data_AF-A0A962XJC6-F1
#
_entry.id   AF-A0A962XJC6-F1
#
_cell.length_a   1.000
_cell.length_b   1.000
_cell.length_c   1.000
_cell.angle_alpha   90.00
_cell.angle_beta   90.00
_cell.angle_gamma   90.00
#
_symmetry.space_group_name_H-M   'P 1'
#
loop_
_entity.id
_entity.type
_entity.pdbx_description
1 polymer ?
#
loop_
_entity_poly.entity_id
_entity_poly.type
_entity_poly.pdbx_seq_one_letter_code
_entity_poly.pdbx_strand_id
1 'polypeptide(L)'
;MPTTCDPPRSNLAFTGFLPLAWQELPALPEPDELQHQEKINLHILHILFALDIHAGDYGDDPITLTSASELRRLDFKVSLLLEMVGQLLAGQQAIPPERALTLTINQVSWRTDTAPAANVTLRLELYCNFSYPRPLILYADIDEIVSIENDFQIKATLHQPGAPLQEALERYIFLQHRRAIANQRGNSQR
;
A
#
# COMPACT_ATOMS: atom_id res chain seq x y z
N MET A 1 -27.12 9.61 29.22
CA MET A 1 -26.62 8.37 28.60
C MET A 1 -27.84 7.55 28.20
N PRO A 2 -28.04 7.34 26.90
CA PRO A 2 -27.58 6.08 26.33
C PRO A 2 -26.72 6.24 25.08
N THR A 3 -25.92 5.21 24.90
CA THR A 3 -24.88 4.94 23.91
C THR A 3 -25.42 5.01 22.49
N THR A 4 -24.86 5.91 21.68
CA THR A 4 -25.00 5.86 20.22
C THR A 4 -24.15 4.69 19.74
N CYS A 5 -24.83 3.59 19.39
CA CYS A 5 -24.26 2.50 18.62
C CYS A 5 -23.97 3.07 17.22
N ASP A 6 -22.75 3.57 17.00
CA ASP A 6 -22.28 3.83 15.65
C ASP A 6 -22.24 2.48 14.91
N PRO A 7 -22.82 2.38 13.70
CA PRO A 7 -22.66 1.18 12.90
C PRO A 7 -21.16 0.97 12.64
N PRO A 8 -20.65 -0.28 12.60
CA PRO A 8 -19.29 -0.51 12.16
C PRO A 8 -19.19 0.04 10.74
N ARG A 9 -18.50 1.18 10.58
CA ARG A 9 -18.06 1.68 9.28
C ARG A 9 -17.45 0.48 8.58
N SER A 10 -18.04 0.06 7.46
CA SER A 10 -17.60 -1.12 6.72
C SER A 10 -16.08 -1.04 6.64
N ASN A 11 -15.37 -1.91 7.36
CA ASN A 11 -13.97 -1.67 7.64
C ASN A 11 -13.22 -1.86 6.32
N LEU A 12 -12.89 -0.73 5.67
CA LEU A 12 -12.26 -0.73 4.37
C LEU A 12 -10.91 -1.41 4.54
N ALA A 13 -10.82 -2.64 4.02
CA ALA A 13 -9.68 -3.49 4.17
C ALA A 13 -9.20 -3.92 2.79
N PHE A 14 -7.90 -3.81 2.57
CA PHE A 14 -7.22 -4.43 1.46
C PHE A 14 -6.67 -5.77 1.93
N THR A 15 -7.07 -6.87 1.29
CA THR A 15 -6.44 -8.18 1.48
C THR A 15 -5.80 -8.59 0.17
N GLY A 16 -4.51 -8.90 0.21
CA GLY A 16 -3.75 -9.29 -0.98
C GLY A 16 -2.30 -9.59 -0.68
N PHE A 17 -1.49 -9.61 -1.74
CA PHE A 17 -0.05 -9.83 -1.65
C PHE A 17 0.65 -8.50 -1.95
N LEU A 18 1.52 -8.08 -1.04
CA LEU A 18 2.41 -6.94 -1.25
C LEU A 18 3.80 -7.28 -0.69
N PRO A 19 4.89 -6.78 -1.29
CA PRO A 19 6.20 -6.85 -0.68
C PRO A 19 6.20 -6.09 0.65
N LEU A 20 6.51 -6.83 1.71
CA LEU A 20 6.53 -6.33 3.09
C LEU A 20 7.83 -6.75 3.77
N ALA A 21 8.56 -5.76 4.27
CA ALA A 21 9.62 -5.96 5.24
C ALA A 21 9.24 -5.28 6.57
N TRP A 22 9.80 -5.77 7.67
CA TRP A 22 9.71 -5.09 8.96
C TRP A 22 11.04 -5.12 9.68
N GLN A 23 11.24 -4.14 10.55
CA GLN A 23 12.37 -4.04 11.45
C GLN A 23 11.87 -3.74 12.86
N GLU A 24 12.40 -4.47 13.82
CA GLU A 24 12.16 -4.21 15.24
C GLU A 24 12.90 -2.94 15.67
N LEU A 25 12.15 -2.01 16.25
CA LEU A 25 12.68 -0.78 16.83
C LEU A 25 12.51 -0.82 18.35
N PRO A 26 13.55 -0.44 19.11
CA PRO A 26 13.48 -0.43 20.57
C PRO A 26 12.48 0.61 21.10
N ALA A 27 12.20 1.66 20.33
CA ALA A 27 11.23 2.70 20.64
C ALA A 27 10.71 3.36 19.37
N LEU A 28 9.54 3.98 19.46
CA LEU A 28 8.99 4.83 18.41
C LEU A 28 9.95 6.01 18.13
N PRO A 29 10.18 6.37 16.85
CA PRO A 29 10.99 7.55 16.51
C PRO A 29 10.45 8.85 17.10
N GLU A 30 11.33 9.85 17.17
CA GLU A 30 10.97 11.18 17.66
C GLU A 30 9.87 11.82 16.80
N PRO A 31 9.01 12.68 17.38
CA PRO A 31 7.87 13.27 16.66
C PRO A 31 8.24 13.99 15.35
N ASP A 32 9.40 14.65 15.31
CA ASP A 32 9.88 15.35 14.11
C ASP A 32 10.22 14.37 12.97
N GLU A 33 10.78 13.21 13.31
CA GLU A 33 11.09 12.14 12.36
C GLU A 33 9.81 11.48 11.85
N LEU A 34 8.83 11.25 12.73
CA LEU A 34 7.50 10.77 12.34
C LEU A 34 6.81 11.73 11.36
N GLN A 35 6.83 13.04 11.63
CA GLN A 35 6.26 14.04 10.74
C GLN A 35 7.00 14.12 9.39
N HIS A 36 8.32 14.00 9.40
CA HIS A 36 9.10 13.95 8.17
C HIS A 36 8.74 12.72 7.34
N GLN A 37 8.64 11.55 8.00
CA GLN A 37 8.25 10.30 7.36
C GLN A 37 6.82 10.36 6.82
N GLU A 38 5.89 10.99 7.53
CA GLU A 38 4.51 11.19 7.08
C GLU A 38 4.48 12.00 5.77
N LYS A 39 5.25 13.09 5.68
CA LYS A 39 5.35 13.89 4.43
C LYS A 39 5.88 13.06 3.27
N ILE A 40 6.87 12.19 3.53
CA ILE A 40 7.40 11.27 2.52
C ILE A 40 6.33 10.29 2.06
N ASN A 41 5.62 9.64 2.99
CA ASN A 41 4.57 8.67 2.68
C ASN A 41 3.44 9.31 1.88
N LEU A 42 3.00 10.50 2.27
CA LEU A 42 1.97 11.25 1.56
C LEU A 42 2.40 11.59 0.13
N HIS A 43 3.65 12.03 -0.05
CA HIS A 43 4.20 12.28 -1.38
C HIS A 43 4.25 11.01 -2.24
N ILE A 44 4.64 9.88 -1.66
CA ILE A 44 4.62 8.57 -2.34
C ILE A 44 3.20 8.21 -2.77
N LEU A 45 2.21 8.32 -1.89
CA LEU A 45 0.81 8.03 -2.21
C LEU A 45 0.29 8.92 -3.34
N HIS A 46 0.61 10.21 -3.35
CA HIS A 46 0.25 11.10 -4.46
C HIS A 46 0.86 10.67 -5.79
N ILE A 47 2.14 10.25 -5.80
CA ILE A 47 2.78 9.69 -6.99
C ILE A 47 2.05 8.42 -7.42
N LEU A 48 1.74 7.51 -6.49
CA LEU A 48 1.02 6.28 -6.79
C LEU A 48 -0.36 6.55 -7.39
N PHE A 49 -1.10 7.54 -6.90
CA PHE A 49 -2.38 7.94 -7.50
C PHE A 49 -2.22 8.52 -8.90
N ALA A 50 -1.18 9.35 -9.12
CA ALA A 50 -0.88 9.86 -10.45
C ALA A 50 -0.56 8.72 -11.42
N LEU A 51 0.23 7.73 -10.99
CA LEU A 51 0.55 6.54 -11.81
C LEU A 51 -0.69 5.67 -12.08
N ASP A 52 -1.60 5.53 -11.11
CA ASP A 52 -2.83 4.76 -11.27
C ASP A 52 -3.80 5.41 -12.28
N ILE A 53 -3.89 6.74 -12.32
CA ILE A 53 -4.71 7.48 -13.31
C ILE A 53 -4.32 7.12 -14.74
N HIS A 54 -3.02 6.98 -15.04
CA HIS A 54 -2.55 6.64 -16.38
C HIS A 54 -2.81 5.17 -16.76
N ALA A 55 -3.01 4.27 -15.79
CA ALA A 55 -3.33 2.87 -16.06
C ALA A 55 -4.82 2.65 -16.40
N GLY A 56 -5.71 3.59 -16.05
CA GLY A 56 -7.16 3.44 -16.13
C GLY A 56 -7.89 4.23 -17.22
N ASP A 57 -7.21 5.14 -17.94
CA ASP A 57 -7.86 6.10 -18.86
C ASP A 57 -7.79 5.70 -20.36
N TYR A 58 -7.54 4.43 -20.66
CA TYR A 58 -7.71 3.92 -22.04
C TYR A 58 -9.19 3.59 -22.31
N GLY A 59 -10.06 4.58 -22.11
CA GLY A 59 -11.45 4.56 -22.57
C GLY A 59 -11.55 5.11 -23.98
N ASP A 60 -12.20 4.37 -24.88
CA ASP A 60 -12.48 4.71 -26.27
C ASP A 60 -13.26 6.04 -26.41
N ASP A 61 -12.56 7.16 -26.67
CA ASP A 61 -13.17 8.38 -27.20
C ASP A 61 -12.64 8.69 -28.61
N PRO A 62 -13.48 8.58 -29.67
CA PRO A 62 -13.06 8.64 -31.07
C PRO A 62 -12.81 10.05 -31.62
N ILE A 63 -12.92 11.12 -30.83
CA ILE A 63 -12.89 12.52 -31.33
C ILE A 63 -11.50 13.19 -31.20
N THR A 64 -10.53 12.59 -30.50
CA THR A 64 -9.22 13.22 -30.21
C THR A 64 -8.02 12.65 -30.99
N LEU A 65 -8.27 11.93 -32.09
CA LEU A 65 -7.32 10.96 -32.68
C LEU A 65 -5.95 11.50 -33.16
N THR A 66 -5.80 12.79 -33.50
CA THR A 66 -4.51 13.30 -34.03
C THR A 66 -3.58 13.82 -32.93
N SER A 67 -4.11 14.58 -31.96
CA SER A 67 -3.33 15.06 -30.80
C SER A 67 -3.20 13.98 -29.72
N ALA A 68 -4.16 13.06 -29.63
CA ALA A 68 -4.09 11.92 -28.70
C ALA A 68 -3.07 10.86 -29.14
N SER A 69 -2.73 10.75 -30.43
CA SER A 69 -1.69 9.83 -30.90
C SER A 69 -0.30 10.22 -30.40
N GLU A 70 0.05 11.51 -30.51
CA GLU A 70 1.33 12.01 -30.00
C GLU A 70 1.37 11.98 -28.47
N LEU A 71 0.26 12.31 -27.81
CA LEU A 71 0.12 12.24 -26.36
C LEU A 71 0.17 10.80 -25.85
N ARG A 72 -0.49 9.83 -26.51
CA ARG A 72 -0.40 8.39 -26.20
C ARG A 72 1.00 7.86 -26.46
N ARG A 73 1.69 8.30 -27.50
CA ARG A 73 3.07 7.89 -27.79
C ARG A 73 4.04 8.47 -26.75
N LEU A 74 3.80 9.68 -26.26
CA LEU A 74 4.55 10.26 -25.14
C LEU A 74 4.23 9.53 -23.83
N ASP A 75 2.97 9.26 -23.54
CA ASP A 75 2.51 8.51 -22.38
C ASP A 75 3.16 7.12 -22.36
N PHE A 76 3.11 6.39 -23.47
CA PHE A 76 3.79 5.10 -23.63
C PHE A 76 5.31 5.19 -23.39
N LYS A 77 5.98 6.23 -23.90
CA LYS A 77 7.42 6.44 -23.65
C LYS A 77 7.69 6.74 -22.17
N VAL A 78 6.83 7.50 -21.51
CA VAL A 78 6.93 7.81 -20.08
C VAL A 78 6.67 6.55 -19.24
N SER A 79 5.64 5.75 -19.57
CA SER A 79 5.38 4.47 -18.93
C SER A 79 6.54 3.50 -19.10
N LEU A 80 7.12 3.40 -20.31
CA LEU A 80 8.27 2.55 -20.57
C LEU A 80 9.52 3.03 -19.81
N LEU A 81 9.77 4.34 -19.75
CA LEU A 81 10.87 4.88 -18.94
C LEU A 81 10.64 4.63 -17.45
N LEU A 82 9.42 4.76 -16.95
CA LEU A 82 9.05 4.43 -15.57
C LEU A 82 9.25 2.94 -15.29
N GLU A 83 8.86 2.07 -16.21
CA GLU A 83 9.07 0.62 -16.10
C GLU A 83 10.57 0.28 -16.07
N MET A 84 11.35 0.83 -17.00
CA MET A 84 12.80 0.58 -17.07
C MET A 84 13.54 1.13 -15.85
N VAL A 85 13.18 2.34 -15.38
CA VAL A 85 13.74 2.91 -14.15
C VAL A 85 13.29 2.11 -12.93
N GLY A 86 12.04 1.66 -12.90
CA GLY A 86 11.51 0.76 -11.88
C GLY A 86 12.32 -0.55 -11.83
N GLN A 87 12.60 -1.17 -12.97
CA GLN A 87 13.43 -2.38 -13.08
C GLN A 87 14.88 -2.12 -12.65
N LEU A 88 15.49 -0.99 -13.03
CA LEU A 88 16.84 -0.63 -12.61
C LEU A 88 16.94 -0.36 -11.10
N LEU A 89 15.91 0.25 -10.53
CA LEU A 89 15.86 0.56 -9.10
C LEU A 89 15.56 -0.71 -8.29
N ALA A 90 14.64 -1.55 -8.77
CA ALA A 90 14.35 -2.88 -8.21
C ALA A 90 15.55 -3.83 -8.30
N GLY A 91 16.40 -3.71 -9.32
CA GLY A 91 17.64 -4.50 -9.42
C GLY A 91 18.74 -4.05 -8.44
N GLN A 92 18.70 -2.79 -7.99
CA GLN A 92 19.64 -2.24 -7.00
C GLN A 92 19.12 -2.35 -5.56
N GLN A 93 17.80 -2.44 -5.38
CA GLN A 93 17.16 -2.58 -4.09
C GLN A 93 16.78 -4.04 -3.85
N ALA A 94 17.13 -4.58 -2.68
CA ALA A 94 16.63 -5.88 -2.26
C ALA A 94 15.14 -5.78 -1.89
N ILE A 95 14.25 -5.75 -2.89
CA ILE A 95 12.79 -5.75 -2.67
C ILE A 95 12.44 -7.02 -1.89
N PRO A 96 11.74 -6.92 -0.75
CA PRO A 96 11.39 -8.08 0.05
C PRO A 96 10.41 -9.01 -0.68
N PRO A 97 10.28 -10.27 -0.24
CA PRO A 97 9.27 -11.17 -0.79
C PRO A 97 7.85 -10.63 -0.56
N GLU A 98 6.95 -10.91 -1.49
CA GLU A 98 5.53 -10.66 -1.32
C GLU A 98 4.95 -11.53 -0.21
N ARG A 99 4.12 -10.94 0.64
CA ARG A 99 3.45 -11.64 1.73
C ARG A 99 1.95 -11.38 1.68
N ALA A 100 1.18 -12.39 2.05
CA ALA A 100 -0.25 -12.24 2.25
C ALA A 100 -0.47 -11.32 3.47
N LEU A 101 -1.15 -10.20 3.24
CA LEU A 101 -1.46 -9.24 4.28
C LEU A 101 -2.86 -8.68 4.14
N THR A 102 -3.41 -8.22 5.27
CA THR A 102 -4.60 -7.39 5.33
C THR A 102 -4.24 -6.03 5.91
N LEU A 103 -4.47 -4.98 5.14
CA LEU A 103 -4.22 -3.59 5.52
C LEU A 103 -5.55 -2.86 5.70
N THR A 104 -5.69 -2.22 6.85
CA THR A 104 -6.74 -1.24 7.15
C THR A 104 -6.09 0.08 7.53
N ILE A 105 -6.90 1.11 7.78
CA ILE A 105 -6.38 2.43 8.13
C ILE A 105 -5.62 2.46 9.46
N ASN A 106 -6.00 1.61 10.42
CA ASN A 106 -5.44 1.59 11.77
C ASN A 106 -4.69 0.30 12.10
N GLN A 107 -4.83 -0.75 11.29
CA GLN A 107 -4.28 -2.06 11.59
C GLN A 107 -3.72 -2.73 10.35
N VAL A 108 -2.68 -3.51 10.55
CA VAL A 108 -2.10 -4.37 9.53
C VAL A 108 -1.89 -5.76 10.11
N SER A 109 -2.26 -6.77 9.34
CA SER A 109 -2.02 -8.17 9.68
C SER A 109 -1.35 -8.89 8.54
N TRP A 110 -0.36 -9.73 8.85
CA TRP A 110 0.37 -10.48 7.83
C TRP A 110 0.81 -11.83 8.37
N ARG A 111 1.17 -12.72 7.45
CA ARG A 111 1.73 -14.05 7.77
C ARG A 111 3.24 -14.06 7.59
N THR A 112 3.92 -14.78 8.48
CA THR A 112 5.37 -14.95 8.44
C THR A 112 5.79 -16.25 9.09
N ASP A 113 6.91 -16.79 8.64
CA ASP A 113 7.60 -17.94 9.24
C ASP A 113 8.31 -17.59 10.56
N THR A 114 8.58 -16.30 10.77
CA THR A 114 9.39 -15.77 11.87
C THR A 114 8.62 -14.73 12.67
N ALA A 115 8.29 -15.06 13.92
CA ALA A 115 7.60 -14.13 14.82
C ALA A 115 8.57 -13.06 15.35
N PRO A 116 8.19 -11.76 15.29
CA PRO A 116 8.92 -10.70 15.97
C PRO A 116 8.76 -10.81 17.49
N ALA A 117 9.64 -10.14 18.22
CA ALA A 117 9.53 -10.04 19.67
C ALA A 117 8.23 -9.34 20.10
N ALA A 118 7.57 -9.89 21.13
CA ALA A 118 6.35 -9.28 21.68
C ALA A 118 6.67 -7.93 22.35
N ASN A 119 5.72 -6.99 22.26
CA ASN A 119 5.81 -5.63 22.83
C ASN A 119 6.92 -4.75 22.24
N VAL A 120 7.27 -4.95 20.97
CA VAL A 120 8.23 -4.12 20.24
C VAL A 120 7.51 -3.29 19.18
N THR A 121 7.97 -2.06 18.98
CA THR A 121 7.50 -1.21 17.88
C THR A 121 8.16 -1.68 16.59
N LEU A 122 7.36 -1.82 15.54
CA LEU A 122 7.80 -2.25 14.22
C LEU A 122 7.85 -1.07 13.27
N ARG A 123 8.93 -0.99 12.50
CA ARG A 123 9.00 -0.20 11.27
C ARG A 123 8.67 -1.11 10.10
N LEU A 124 7.51 -0.89 9.50
CA LEU A 124 6.99 -1.63 8.36
C LEU A 124 7.33 -0.91 7.06
N GLU A 125 7.89 -1.62 6.10
CA GLU A 125 8.15 -1.13 4.75
C GLU A 125 7.21 -1.82 3.76
N LEU A 126 6.23 -1.07 3.26
CA LEU A 126 5.21 -1.59 2.36
C LEU A 126 5.43 -1.06 0.94
N TYR A 127 5.75 -1.94 0.00
CA TYR A 127 5.94 -1.58 -1.41
C TYR A 127 4.61 -1.69 -2.15
N CYS A 128 4.02 -0.55 -2.49
CA CYS A 128 2.67 -0.50 -3.05
C CYS A 128 2.61 -0.67 -4.58
N ASN A 129 3.74 -0.51 -5.29
CA ASN A 129 3.81 -0.63 -6.74
C ASN A 129 5.24 -0.97 -7.21
N PHE A 130 5.40 -1.99 -8.05
CA PHE A 130 6.71 -2.37 -8.61
C PHE A 130 7.31 -1.34 -9.57
N SER A 131 6.48 -0.56 -10.27
CA SER A 131 6.95 0.52 -11.16
C SER A 131 7.49 1.73 -10.38
N TYR A 132 7.15 1.83 -9.09
CA TYR A 132 7.67 2.84 -8.20
C TYR A 132 8.10 2.17 -6.89
N PRO A 133 9.29 1.52 -6.88
CA PRO A 133 9.73 0.64 -5.79
C PRO A 133 10.21 1.44 -4.57
N ARG A 134 9.43 2.43 -4.13
CA ARG A 134 9.67 3.18 -2.91
C ARG A 134 8.65 2.75 -1.85
N PRO A 135 9.09 2.25 -0.68
CA PRO A 135 8.17 1.76 0.33
C PRO A 135 7.47 2.91 1.05
N LEU A 136 6.23 2.66 1.48
CA LEU A 136 5.63 3.40 2.57
C LEU A 136 6.22 2.87 3.88
N ILE A 137 6.72 3.78 4.71
CA ILE A 137 7.29 3.43 6.01
C ILE A 137 6.26 3.74 7.09
N LEU A 138 5.68 2.71 7.69
CA LEU A 138 4.66 2.83 8.72
C LEU A 138 5.20 2.29 10.04
N TYR A 139 4.82 2.92 11.15
CA TYR A 139 5.18 2.43 12.49
C TYR A 139 3.97 1.75 13.10
N ALA A 140 4.19 0.62 13.76
CA ALA A 140 3.11 -0.19 14.33
C ALA A 140 3.55 -0.86 15.62
N ASP A 141 2.62 -1.01 16.57
CA ASP A 141 2.85 -1.81 17.78
C ASP A 141 2.14 -3.16 17.62
N ILE A 142 2.79 -4.23 18.07
CA ILE A 142 2.24 -5.59 17.97
C ILE A 142 1.11 -5.74 18.99
N ASP A 143 -0.09 -6.08 18.50
CA ASP A 143 -1.23 -6.40 19.36
C ASP A 143 -1.27 -7.88 19.71
N GLU A 144 -1.07 -8.74 18.69
CA GLU A 144 -1.30 -10.17 18.80
C GLU A 144 -0.40 -10.95 17.84
N ILE A 145 0.12 -12.08 18.31
CA ILE A 145 0.87 -13.06 17.51
C ILE A 145 0.21 -14.42 17.72
N VAL A 146 -0.40 -14.96 16.67
CA VAL A 146 -1.07 -16.27 16.68
C VAL A 146 -0.25 -17.25 15.88
N SER A 147 0.20 -18.35 16.48
CA SER A 147 0.84 -19.45 15.74
C SER A 147 -0.23 -20.25 14.99
N ILE A 148 -0.04 -20.38 13.68
CA ILE A 148 -0.92 -21.14 12.78
C ILE A 148 -0.05 -22.15 12.03
N GLU A 149 -0.16 -23.42 12.42
CA GLU A 149 0.60 -24.53 11.84
C GLU A 149 2.12 -24.28 11.91
N ASN A 150 2.74 -23.92 10.79
CA ASN A 150 4.17 -23.61 10.65
C ASN A 150 4.47 -22.11 10.53
N ASP A 151 3.43 -21.27 10.48
CA ASP A 151 3.55 -19.82 10.35
C ASP A 151 3.02 -19.10 11.60
N PHE A 152 3.24 -17.80 11.63
CA PHE A 152 2.68 -16.87 12.60
C PHE A 152 1.83 -15.84 11.86
N GLN A 153 0.60 -15.67 12.33
CA GLN A 153 -0.26 -14.55 11.97
C GLN A 153 0.00 -13.43 12.96
N ILE A 154 0.55 -12.32 12.48
CA ILE A 154 0.80 -11.14 13.29
C ILE A 154 -0.31 -10.13 13.02
N LYS A 155 -0.75 -9.46 14.08
CA LYS A 155 -1.63 -8.31 14.02
C LYS A 155 -0.97 -7.16 14.76
N ALA A 156 -0.82 -6.04 14.07
CA ALA A 156 -0.25 -4.82 14.63
C ALA A 156 -1.18 -3.63 14.40
N THR A 157 -1.26 -2.75 15.40
CA THR A 157 -1.95 -1.48 15.30
C THR A 157 -0.98 -0.43 14.82
N LEU A 158 -1.31 0.23 13.72
CA LEU A 158 -0.55 1.32 13.13
C LEU A 158 -0.62 2.54 14.05
N HIS A 159 0.52 3.21 14.21
CA HIS A 159 0.56 4.52 14.82
C HIS A 159 -0.30 5.49 13.98
N GLN A 160 -1.20 6.22 14.63
CA GLN A 160 -2.19 7.03 13.93
C GLN A 160 -1.51 8.10 13.05
N PRO A 161 -1.66 8.02 11.73
CA PRO A 161 -1.13 9.05 10.85
C PRO A 161 -1.92 10.35 11.02
N GLY A 162 -1.32 11.49 10.69
CA GLY A 162 -2.07 12.74 10.56
C GLY A 162 -3.19 12.63 9.52
N ALA A 163 -4.20 13.49 9.65
CA ALA A 163 -5.40 13.46 8.80
C ALA A 163 -5.11 13.40 7.28
N PRO A 164 -4.12 14.14 6.73
CA PRO A 164 -3.82 14.07 5.29
C PRO A 164 -3.31 12.69 4.85
N LEU A 165 -2.41 12.08 5.62
CA LEU A 165 -1.91 10.74 5.30
C LEU A 165 -2.99 9.69 5.52
N GLN A 166 -3.85 9.86 6.53
CA GLN A 166 -4.98 8.98 6.78
C GLN A 166 -5.94 8.95 5.57
N GLU A 167 -6.35 10.12 5.06
CA GLU A 167 -7.24 10.22 3.90
C GLU A 167 -6.61 9.61 2.65
N ALA A 168 -5.31 9.84 2.43
CA ALA A 168 -4.58 9.24 1.32
C ALA A 168 -4.52 7.71 1.45
N LEU A 169 -4.22 7.17 2.63
CA LEU A 169 -4.21 5.72 2.86
C LEU A 169 -5.59 5.11 2.65
N GLU A 170 -6.65 5.74 3.14
CA GLU A 170 -8.03 5.28 2.93
C GLU A 170 -8.38 5.22 1.43
N ARG A 171 -8.03 6.28 0.69
CA ARG A 171 -8.19 6.30 -0.78
C ARG A 171 -7.39 5.18 -1.45
N TYR A 172 -6.15 4.94 -1.03
CA TYR A 172 -5.33 3.85 -1.56
C TYR A 172 -5.98 2.49 -1.33
N ILE A 173 -6.40 2.19 -0.10
CA ILE A 173 -7.08 0.94 0.25
C ILE A 173 -8.35 0.78 -0.58
N PHE A 174 -9.11 1.86 -0.79
CA PHE A 174 -10.33 1.83 -1.61
C PHE A 174 -10.04 1.49 -3.07
N LEU A 175 -9.00 2.09 -3.67
CA LEU A 175 -8.58 1.81 -5.04
C LEU A 175 -8.16 0.34 -5.19
N GLN A 176 -7.39 -0.19 -4.25
CA GLN A 176 -6.96 -1.59 -4.27
C GLN A 176 -8.14 -2.56 -4.08
N HIS A 177 -9.05 -2.25 -3.16
CA HIS A 177 -10.27 -3.02 -2.96
C HIS A 177 -11.14 -3.05 -4.23
N ARG A 178 -11.31 -1.90 -4.90
CA ARG A 178 -12.05 -1.81 -6.17
C ARG A 178 -11.40 -2.65 -7.27
N ARG A 179 -10.06 -2.62 -7.37
CA ARG A 179 -9.28 -3.43 -8.32
C ARG A 179 -9.45 -4.94 -8.05
N ALA A 180 -9.39 -5.36 -6.79
CA ALA A 180 -9.61 -6.75 -6.41
C ALA A 180 -10.99 -7.27 -6.84
N ILE A 181 -12.05 -6.48 -6.63
CA ILE A 181 -13.42 -6.83 -7.06
C ILE A 181 -13.52 -6.91 -8.60
N ALA A 182 -12.91 -5.97 -9.33
CA ALA A 182 -12.93 -5.98 -10.79
C ALA A 182 -12.25 -7.24 -11.35
N ASN A 183 -11.09 -7.63 -10.80
CA ASN A 183 -10.36 -8.83 -11.21
C ASN A 183 -11.14 -10.12 -10.93
N GLN A 184 -11.85 -10.20 -9.79
CA GLN A 184 -12.70 -11.37 -9.46
C GLN A 184 -13.88 -11.54 -10.42
N ARG A 185 -14.50 -10.43 -10.85
CA ARG A 185 -15.61 -10.45 -11.81
C ARG A 185 -15.15 -10.82 -13.22
N GLY A 186 -14.01 -10.29 -13.67
CA GLY A 186 -13.44 -10.64 -14.98
C GLY A 186 -13.03 -12.11 -15.08
N ASN A 187 -12.56 -12.71 -13.99
CA ASN A 187 -12.16 -14.12 -13.95
C ASN A 187 -13.36 -15.10 -13.86
N SER A 188 -14.55 -14.62 -13.49
CA SER A 188 -15.78 -15.42 -13.42
C SER A 188 -16.55 -15.48 -14.75
N GLN A 189 -16.10 -14.76 -15.78
CA GLN A 189 -16.71 -14.69 -17.11
C GLN A 189 -15.85 -15.37 -18.22
N ARG A 190 -14.86 -16.17 -17.84
CA ARG A 190 -14.08 -17.03 -18.74
C ARG A 190 -14.25 -18.49 -18.33
#